data_AF-A0A954PEF4-F1
#
_entry.id   AF-A0A954PEF4-F1
#
_cell.length_a   1.000
_cell.length_b   1.000
_cell.length_c   1.000
_cell.angle_alpha   90.00
_cell.angle_beta   90.00
_cell.angle_gamma   90.00
#
_symmetry.space_group_name_H-M   'P 1'
#
loop_
_entity.id
_entity.type
_entity.pdbx_description
1 polymer ?
#
loop_
_entity_poly.entity_id
_entity_poly.type
_entity_poly.pdbx_seq_one_letter_code
_entity_poly.pdbx_strand_id
1 'polypeptide(L)' 'MSTLAVCLGSLAMLLAAYFTYGRWLSTKLFELSADAPVPSKALQDDHDFVPTKKSIV' A
#
# COMPACT_ATOMS: atom_id res chain seq x y z
N MET A 1 -20.39 28.16 -18.99
CA MET A 1 -19.84 27.04 -18.20
C MET A 1 -19.88 27.44 -16.73
N SER A 2 -20.72 26.79 -15.92
CA SER A 2 -20.74 27.06 -14.48
C SER A 2 -19.53 26.38 -13.85
N THR A 3 -18.52 27.15 -13.44
CA THR A 3 -17.28 26.66 -12.81
C THR A 3 -17.56 25.77 -11.61
N LEU A 4 -18.63 26.06 -10.86
CA LEU A 4 -19.06 25.27 -9.71
C LEU A 4 -19.47 23.85 -10.09
N ALA A 5 -20.12 23.67 -11.24
CA ALA A 5 -20.45 22.34 -11.76
C ALA A 5 -19.20 21.56 -12.16
N VAL A 6 -18.19 22.23 -12.72
CA VAL A 6 -16.90 21.60 -13.06
C VAL A 6 -16.16 21.17 -11.80
N CYS A 7 -16.11 22.01 -10.76
CA CYS A 7 -15.48 21.67 -9.49
C CYS A 7 -16.14 20.48 -8.80
N LEU A 8 -17.47 20.46 -8.72
CA LEU A 8 -18.20 19.34 -8.10
C LEU A 8 -18.06 18.06 -8.92
N GLY A 9 -18.14 18.17 -10.25
CA GLY A 9 -17.97 17.03 -11.15
C GLY A 9 -16.57 16.42 -11.07
N SER A 10 -15.52 17.25 -11.04
CA SER A 10 -14.14 16.77 -10.92
C SER A 10 -13.88 16.12 -9.56
N LEU A 11 -14.38 16.71 -8.47
CA LEU A 11 -14.28 16.11 -7.14
C LEU A 11 -14.95 14.74 -7.10
N ALA A 12 -16.18 14.62 -7.62
CA ALA A 12 -16.91 13.37 -7.66
C ALA A 12 -16.17 12.30 -8.48
N MET A 13 -15.65 12.65 -9.66
CA MET A 13 -14.86 11.74 -10.48
C MET A 13 -13.56 11.30 -9.81
N LEU A 14 -12.84 12.22 -9.17
CA LEU A 14 -11.59 11.90 -8.46
C LEU A 14 -11.84 10.96 -7.27
N LEU A 15 -12.91 11.19 -6.51
CA LEU A 15 -13.31 10.29 -5.43
C LEU A 15 -13.67 8.91 -5.97
N ALA A 16 -14.49 8.84 -7.02
CA ALA A 16 -14.86 7.58 -7.65
C ALA A 16 -13.62 6.82 -8.14
N ALA A 17 -12.70 7.50 -8.82
CA ALA A 17 -11.44 6.92 -9.29
C ALA A 17 -10.58 6.43 -8.13
N TYR A 18 -10.43 7.21 -7.06
CA TYR A 18 -9.66 6.83 -5.88
C TYR A 18 -10.17 5.52 -5.25
N PHE A 19 -11.48 5.41 -5.02
CA PHE A 19 -12.05 4.22 -4.38
C PHE A 19 -12.10 3.00 -5.30
N THR A 20 -12.42 3.19 -6.58
CA THR A 20 -12.53 2.07 -7.54
C THR A 20 -11.16 1.56 -7.97
N TYR A 21 -10.28 2.46 -8.37
CA TYR A 21 -8.93 2.10 -8.82
C TYR A 21 -8.07 1.62 -7.65
N GLY A 22 -8.16 2.27 -6.48
CA GLY A 22 -7.46 1.83 -5.28
C GLY A 22 -7.86 0.41 -4.85
N ARG A 23 -9.16 0.09 -4.89
CA ARG A 23 -9.66 -1.26 -4.58
C ARG A 23 -9.23 -2.29 -5.63
N TRP A 24 -9.25 -1.93 -6.91
CA TRP A 24 -8.74 -2.82 -7.96
C TRP A 24 -7.25 -3.08 -7.75
N LEU A 25 -6.45 -2.05 -7.51
CA LEU A 25 -5.01 -2.15 -7.28
C LEU A 25 -4.70 -3.03 -6.06
N SER A 26 -5.42 -2.83 -4.95
CA SER A 26 -5.19 -3.59 -3.73
C SER A 26 -5.51 -5.08 -3.88
N THR A 27 -6.55 -5.43 -4.64
CA THR A 27 -7.01 -6.82 -4.74
C THR A 27 -6.49 -7.58 -5.96
N LYS A 28 -6.25 -6.89 -7.09
CA LYS A 28 -5.87 -7.52 -8.36
C LYS A 28 -4.41 -7.39 -8.72
N LEU A 29 -3.74 -6.30 -8.32
CA LEU A 29 -2.31 -6.13 -8.61
C LEU A 29 -1.44 -6.56 -7.42
N PHE A 30 -1.76 -6.07 -6.23
CA PHE A 30 -0.96 -6.34 -5.03
C PHE A 30 -1.46 -7.51 -4.19
N GLU A 31 -2.69 -7.98 -4.45
CA GLU A 31 -3.31 -9.11 -3.72
C GLU A 31 -3.18 -8.94 -2.18
N LEU A 32 -3.36 -7.70 -1.70
CA LEU A 32 -3.21 -7.34 -0.29
C LEU A 32 -4.19 -8.17 0.55
N SER A 33 -3.63 -8.94 1.48
CA SER A 33 -4.37 -9.73 2.46
C SER A 33 -4.03 -9.26 3.86
N ALA A 34 -5.06 -8.97 4.66
CA ALA A 34 -4.89 -8.65 6.07
C ALA A 34 -4.41 -9.86 6.89
N ASP A 35 -4.63 -11.07 6.38
CA ASP A 35 -4.24 -12.33 7.00
C ASP A 35 -2.85 -12.80 6.54
N ALA A 36 -2.19 -12.06 5.64
CA ALA A 36 -0.84 -12.41 5.21
C ALA A 36 0.13 -12.33 6.41
N PRO A 37 0.89 -13.40 6.70
CA PRO A 37 1.84 -13.39 7.80
C PRO A 37 2.94 -12.37 7.52
N VAL A 38 3.20 -11.49 8.48
CA VAL A 38 4.29 -10.51 8.35
C VAL A 38 5.65 -11.22 8.39
N PRO A 39 6.62 -10.81 7.55
CA PRO A 39 7.93 -11.47 7.50
C PRO A 39 8.66 -11.50 8.84
N SER A 40 8.50 -10.46 9.66
CA SER A 40 9.11 -10.38 10.99
C SER A 40 8.68 -11.49 11.93
N LYS A 41 7.46 -12.03 11.77
CA LYS A 41 6.97 -13.17 12.56
C LYS A 41 7.24 -14.49 11.85
N ALA A 42 7.07 -14.55 10.52
CA ALA A 42 7.26 -15.77 9.75
C ALA A 42 8.73 -16.21 9.67
N LEU A 43 9.66 -15.25 9.71
CA LEU A 43 11.10 -15.46 9.62
C LEU A 43 11.81 -15.07 10.93
N GLN A 44 11.09 -15.07 12.05
CA GLN A 44 11.67 -14.84 13.37
C GLN A 44 12.73 -15.93 13.65
N ASP A 45 13.96 -15.50 13.93
CA ASP A 45 15.12 -16.36 14.17
C ASP A 45 15.61 -16.34 15.63
N ASP A 46 14.86 -15.66 16.51
CA ASP A 46 15.15 -15.45 17.94
C ASP A 46 16.53 -14.82 18.22
N HIS A 47 17.12 -14.12 17.25
CA HIS A 47 18.39 -13.41 17.39
C HIS A 47 18.20 -11.89 17.30
N ASP A 48 18.28 -11.20 18.44
CA ASP A 48 18.13 -9.73 18.49
C ASP A 48 19.28 -8.98 17.80
N PHE A 49 20.45 -9.61 17.64
CA PHE A 49 21.63 -8.98 17.05
C PHE A 49 22.49 -9.97 16.26
N VAL A 50 22.79 -9.63 15.02
CA VAL A 50 23.76 -10.32 14.16
C VAL A 50 24.89 -9.36 13.81
N PRO A 51 26.13 -9.58 14.29
CA PRO A 51 27.23 -8.67 14.00
C PRO A 51 27.61 -8.71 12.52
N THR A 52 27.66 -7.53 11.89
CA THR A 52 28.19 -7.39 10.52
C THR A 52 29.68 -7.74 10.50
N LYS A 53 30.12 -8.46 9.46
CA LYS A 53 31.53 -8.79 9.26
C LYS A 53 32.35 -7.49 9.15
N LYS A 54 33.50 -7.44 9.84
CA LYS A 54 34.41 -6.28 9.82
C LYS A 54 34.87 -5.86 8.42
N SER A 55 34.90 -6.79 7.46
CA SER A 55 35.29 -6.51 6.08
C SER A 55 34.24 -5.75 5.26
N ILE A 56 33.01 -5.63 5.77
CA ILE A 56 31.91 -4.89 5.12
C ILE A 56 31.89 -3.42 5.59
N VAL A 57 32.56 -3.11 6.71
CA VAL A 57 32.64 -1.77 7.31
C VAL A 57 33.92 -1.07 6.88
#